data_AF-A0A918V6Z7-F1
#
_entry.id   AF-A0A918V6Z7-F1
#
_cell.length_a   1.000
_cell.length_b   1.000
_cell.length_c   1.000
_cell.angle_alpha   90.00
_cell.angle_beta   90.00
_cell.angle_gamma   90.00
#
_symmetry.space_group_name_H-M   'P 1'
#
loop_
_entity.id
_entity.type
_entity.pdbx_description
1 polymer ?
#
loop_
_entity_poly.entity_id
_entity_poly.type
_entity_poly.pdbx_seq_one_letter_code
_entity_poly.pdbx_strand_id
1 'polypeptide(L)'
;MGVIDSIHETNKKAGDLGDKFLSKSYEYYRLKIFQQVTISVSMIFKIMIVGGLILVALVFMSVAAAFKIGDLVNSYSLGFVLVGVLYLVISFIVFLFRKHINNAIIKSLSKPFFSQDENI
;
A
#
# COMPACT_ATOMS: atom_id res chain seq x y z
N MET A 1 9.92 11.55 -62.62
CA MET A 1 8.71 11.05 -61.91
C MET A 1 9.17 10.25 -60.69
N GLY A 2 9.48 10.90 -59.57
CA GLY A 2 10.00 10.18 -58.38
C GLY A 2 9.61 10.81 -57.04
N VAL A 3 9.31 12.11 -57.06
CA VAL A 3 8.93 12.85 -55.85
C VAL A 3 7.52 12.48 -55.35
N ILE A 4 6.55 12.30 -56.25
CA ILE A 4 5.16 11.95 -55.88
C ILE A 4 5.08 10.51 -55.31
N ASP A 5 5.85 9.57 -55.84
CA ASP A 5 5.88 8.19 -55.37
C ASP A 5 6.51 8.07 -53.97
N SER A 6 7.59 8.81 -53.69
CA SER A 6 8.22 8.84 -52.37
C SER A 6 7.32 9.45 -51.28
N ILE A 7 6.45 10.40 -51.65
CA ILE A 7 5.45 10.99 -50.74
C ILE A 7 4.35 9.96 -50.44
N HIS A 8 3.91 9.21 -51.45
CA HIS A 8 2.89 8.16 -51.27
C HIS A 8 3.42 6.99 -50.43
N GLU A 9 4.68 6.57 -50.65
CA GLU A 9 5.35 5.56 -49.85
C GLU A 9 5.56 6.02 -48.39
N THR A 10 5.90 7.28 -48.18
CA THR A 10 6.09 7.86 -46.84
C THR A 10 4.76 7.93 -46.08
N ASN A 11 3.67 8.30 -46.75
CA ASN A 11 2.33 8.33 -46.13
C ASN A 11 1.85 6.92 -45.77
N LYS A 12 2.10 5.94 -46.65
CA LYS A 12 1.80 4.53 -46.38
C LYS A 12 2.62 3.99 -45.22
N LYS A 13 3.94 4.25 -45.19
CA LYS A 13 4.81 3.90 -44.06
C LYS A 13 4.41 4.63 -42.77
N ALA A 14 3.99 5.89 -42.83
CA ALA A 14 3.56 6.64 -41.66
C ALA A 14 2.28 6.06 -41.04
N GLY A 15 1.30 5.66 -41.87
CA GLY A 15 0.11 4.95 -41.41
C GLY A 15 0.44 3.58 -40.80
N ASP A 16 1.29 2.80 -41.48
CA ASP A 16 1.68 1.45 -41.04
C ASP A 16 2.54 1.49 -39.76
N LEU A 17 3.41 2.50 -39.61
CA LEU A 17 4.09 2.78 -38.35
C LEU A 17 3.08 3.18 -37.28
N GLY A 18 2.14 4.08 -37.57
CA GLY A 18 1.08 4.48 -36.64
C GLY A 18 0.32 3.28 -36.06
N ASP A 19 -0.15 2.37 -36.92
CA ASP A 19 -0.84 1.15 -36.50
C ASP A 19 0.06 0.20 -35.69
N LYS A 20 1.34 0.10 -36.05
CA LYS A 20 2.32 -0.72 -35.32
C LYS A 20 2.68 -0.13 -33.94
N PHE A 21 2.70 1.19 -33.82
CA PHE A 21 2.91 1.89 -32.55
C PHE A 21 1.67 1.82 -31.66
N LEU A 22 0.46 1.91 -32.20
CA LEU A 22 -0.80 1.75 -31.45
C LEU A 22 -0.97 0.32 -30.94
N SER A 23 -0.70 -0.67 -31.79
CA SER A 23 -0.74 -2.09 -31.38
C SER A 23 0.32 -2.42 -30.33
N LYS A 24 1.54 -1.88 -30.44
CA LYS A 24 2.58 -2.04 -29.41
C LYS A 24 2.27 -1.29 -28.12
N SER A 25 1.66 -0.11 -28.20
CA SER A 25 1.22 0.65 -27.03
C SER A 25 0.14 -0.08 -26.25
N TYR A 26 -0.76 -0.79 -26.94
CA TYR A 26 -1.80 -1.61 -26.32
C TYR A 26 -1.22 -2.83 -25.56
N GLU A 27 -0.30 -3.58 -26.17
CA GLU A 27 0.43 -4.67 -25.49
C GLU A 27 1.19 -4.16 -24.26
N TYR A 28 1.84 -3.01 -24.38
CA TYR A 28 2.60 -2.39 -23.29
C TYR A 28 1.69 -1.97 -22.13
N TYR A 29 0.54 -1.34 -22.41
CA TYR A 29 -0.42 -0.96 -21.37
C TYR A 29 -1.02 -2.17 -20.66
N ARG A 30 -1.36 -3.23 -21.42
CA ARG A 30 -1.84 -4.49 -20.86
C ARG A 30 -0.81 -5.07 -19.88
N LEU A 31 0.47 -5.09 -20.25
CA LEU A 31 1.53 -5.60 -19.39
C LEU A 31 1.79 -4.69 -18.18
N LYS A 32 1.75 -3.37 -18.37
CA LYS A 32 1.95 -2.37 -17.31
C LYS A 32 0.85 -2.42 -16.25
N ILE A 33 -0.41 -2.58 -16.66
CA ILE A 33 -1.54 -2.77 -15.73
C ILE A 33 -1.35 -4.09 -14.96
N PHE A 34 -0.98 -5.17 -15.64
CA PHE A 34 -0.73 -6.45 -15.00
C PHE A 34 0.40 -6.38 -13.96
N GLN A 35 1.48 -5.67 -14.30
CA GLN A 35 2.61 -5.43 -13.41
C GLN A 35 2.20 -4.57 -12.21
N GLN A 36 1.46 -3.48 -12.43
CA GLN A 36 0.94 -2.59 -11.37
C GLN A 36 0.06 -3.37 -10.38
N VAL A 37 -0.87 -4.17 -10.88
CA VAL A 37 -1.75 -5.03 -10.05
C VAL A 37 -0.93 -6.04 -9.28
N THR A 38 -0.01 -6.74 -9.95
CA THR A 38 0.83 -7.77 -9.30
C THR A 38 1.72 -7.18 -8.20
N ILE A 39 2.32 -6.00 -8.41
CA ILE A 39 3.13 -5.31 -7.40
C ILE A 39 2.26 -4.89 -6.22
N SER A 40 1.08 -4.33 -6.48
CA SER A 40 0.15 -3.89 -5.43
C SER A 40 -0.30 -5.07 -4.57
N VAL A 41 -0.72 -6.17 -5.21
CA VAL A 41 -1.12 -7.41 -4.54
C VAL A 41 0.05 -8.00 -3.76
N SER A 42 1.24 -8.10 -4.36
CA SER A 42 2.43 -8.65 -3.70
C SER A 42 2.86 -7.82 -2.49
N MET A 43 2.71 -6.50 -2.55
CA MET A 43 2.98 -5.60 -1.43
C MET A 43 1.99 -5.82 -0.28
N ILE A 44 0.69 -5.91 -0.58
CA ILE A 44 -0.36 -6.21 0.41
C ILE A 44 -0.09 -7.56 1.07
N PHE A 45 0.22 -8.60 0.28
CA PHE A 45 0.54 -9.92 0.81
C PHE A 45 1.77 -9.90 1.72
N LYS A 46 2.85 -9.21 1.33
CA LYS A 46 4.04 -9.05 2.20
C LYS A 46 3.70 -8.36 3.51
N ILE A 47 2.95 -7.26 3.46
CA ILE A 47 2.51 -6.53 4.66
C ILE A 47 1.60 -7.39 5.53
N MET A 48 0.70 -8.17 4.93
CA MET A 48 -0.22 -9.05 5.65
C MET A 48 0.53 -10.17 6.36
N ILE A 49 1.49 -10.81 5.70
CA ILE A 49 2.30 -11.88 6.30
C ILE A 49 3.18 -11.33 7.41
N VAL A 50 3.96 -10.28 7.13
CA VAL A 50 4.91 -9.71 8.10
C VAL A 50 4.16 -9.02 9.25
N GLY A 51 3.15 -8.20 8.92
CA GLY A 51 2.31 -7.51 9.90
C GLY A 51 1.51 -8.49 10.75
N GLY A 52 0.97 -9.56 10.15
CA GLY A 52 0.31 -10.65 10.88
C GLY A 52 1.26 -11.34 11.85
N LEU A 53 2.48 -11.67 11.42
CA LEU A 53 3.49 -12.30 12.28
C LEU A 53 3.88 -11.40 13.46
N ILE A 54 4.06 -10.10 13.22
CA ILE A 54 4.36 -9.11 14.25
C ILE A 54 3.19 -8.97 15.23
N LEU A 55 1.95 -8.92 14.75
CA LEU A 55 0.76 -8.85 15.61
C LEU A 55 0.68 -10.06 16.54
N VAL A 56 0.89 -11.27 16.00
CA VAL A 56 0.91 -12.49 16.80
C VAL A 56 2.03 -12.42 17.86
N ALA A 57 3.25 -12.05 17.47
CA ALA A 57 4.36 -11.88 18.40
C ALA A 57 4.05 -10.87 19.52
N LEU A 58 3.41 -9.76 19.18
CA LEU A 58 3.02 -8.71 20.13
C LEU A 58 1.96 -9.21 21.12
N VAL A 59 0.97 -10.00 20.66
CA VAL A 59 -0.02 -10.64 21.53
C VAL A 59 0.67 -11.59 22.52
N PHE A 60 1.56 -12.46 22.04
CA PHE A 60 2.32 -13.35 22.93
C PHE A 60 3.17 -12.58 23.94
N MET A 61 3.82 -11.50 23.52
CA MET A 61 4.60 -10.64 24.40
C MET A 61 3.72 -9.97 25.46
N SER A 62 2.52 -9.52 25.09
CA SER A 62 1.56 -8.95 26.04
C SER A 62 1.06 -9.99 27.05
N VAL A 63 0.81 -11.22 26.62
CA VAL A 63 0.41 -12.32 27.51
C VAL A 63 1.53 -12.65 28.49
N ALA A 64 2.78 -12.73 28.02
CA ALA A 64 3.95 -12.93 28.88
C ALA A 64 4.11 -11.79 29.91
N ALA A 65 3.88 -10.54 29.51
CA ALA A 65 3.89 -9.40 30.42
C ALA A 65 2.78 -9.50 31.47
N ALA A 66 1.57 -9.93 31.08
CA ALA A 66 0.45 -10.14 31.99
C ALA A 66 0.77 -11.21 33.04
N PHE A 67 1.41 -12.31 32.64
CA PHE A 67 1.85 -13.36 33.57
C PHE A 67 2.88 -12.86 34.57
N LYS A 68 3.92 -12.14 34.10
CA LYS A 68 4.95 -11.58 34.99
C LYS A 68 4.36 -10.59 36.01
N ILE A 69 3.44 -9.73 35.56
CA ILE A 69 2.76 -8.76 36.42
C ILE A 69 1.81 -9.49 37.39
N GLY A 70 1.09 -10.51 36.93
CA GLY A 70 0.20 -11.30 37.77
C GLY A 70 0.92 -12.05 38.89
N ASP A 71 2.13 -12.56 38.61
CA ASP A 71 2.99 -13.23 39.59
C ASP A 71 3.49 -12.24 40.66
N LEU A 72 3.94 -11.03 40.25
CA LEU A 72 4.34 -9.96 41.18
C LEU A 72 3.21 -9.53 42.13
N VAL A 73 1.97 -9.56 41.64
CA VAL A 73 0.78 -9.15 42.40
C VAL A 73 0.17 -10.36 43.16
N ASN A 74 0.81 -11.54 43.13
CA ASN A 74 0.32 -12.80 43.75
C ASN A 74 -1.09 -13.22 43.28
N SER A 75 -1.57 -12.66 42.17
CA SER A 75 -2.89 -12.94 41.62
C SER A 75 -2.91 -12.68 40.12
N TYR A 76 -3.05 -13.76 39.35
CA TYR A 76 -3.16 -13.70 37.89
C TYR A 76 -4.33 -12.83 37.43
N SER A 77 -5.46 -12.84 38.14
CA SER A 77 -6.61 -11.99 37.82
C SER A 77 -6.28 -10.50 37.87
N LEU A 78 -5.51 -10.06 38.88
CA LEU A 78 -5.08 -8.66 38.97
C LEU A 78 -4.07 -8.30 37.88
N GLY A 79 -3.21 -9.24 37.48
CA GLY A 79 -2.32 -9.09 36.34
C GLY A 79 -3.06 -8.82 35.03
N PHE A 80 -4.12 -9.60 34.75
CA PHE A 80 -4.96 -9.38 33.57
C PHE A 80 -5.74 -8.06 33.63
N VAL A 81 -6.26 -7.67 34.80
CA VAL A 81 -6.94 -6.39 34.99
C VAL A 81 -5.99 -5.23 34.70
N LEU A 82 -4.75 -5.28 35.17
CA LEU A 82 -3.76 -4.22 34.93
C LEU A 82 -3.43 -4.10 33.44
N VAL A 83 -3.22 -5.22 32.75
CA VAL A 83 -2.98 -5.21 31.29
C VAL A 83 -4.21 -4.73 30.52
N GLY A 84 -5.41 -5.07 30.98
CA GLY A 84 -6.66 -4.55 30.41
C GLY A 84 -6.78 -3.03 30.55
N VAL A 85 -6.44 -2.47 31.72
CA VAL A 85 -6.37 -1.02 31.93
C VAL A 85 -5.30 -0.39 31.03
N LEU A 86 -4.14 -1.02 30.86
CA LEU A 86 -3.08 -0.55 29.99
C LEU A 86 -3.55 -0.49 28.52
N TYR A 87 -4.25 -1.51 28.04
CA TYR A 87 -4.88 -1.49 26.71
C TYR A 87 -5.98 -0.43 26.58
N LEU A 88 -6.76 -0.16 27.62
CA LEU A 88 -7.73 0.94 27.62
C LEU A 88 -7.04 2.31 27.49
N VAL A 89 -5.93 2.52 28.21
CA VAL A 89 -5.13 3.76 28.11
C VAL A 89 -4.53 3.90 26.70
N ILE A 90 -3.99 2.82 26.13
CA ILE A 90 -3.51 2.81 24.74
C ILE A 90 -4.65 3.11 23.77
N SER A 91 -5.83 2.51 23.95
CA SER A 91 -6.99 2.79 23.11
C SER A 91 -7.40 4.26 23.20
N PHE A 92 -7.37 4.84 24.39
CA PHE A 92 -7.67 6.25 24.62
C PHE A 92 -6.63 7.19 23.97
N ILE A 93 -5.33 6.86 24.06
CA ILE A 93 -4.29 7.66 23.40
C ILE A 93 -4.43 7.61 21.88
N VAL A 94 -4.73 6.44 21.33
CA VAL A 94 -4.98 6.26 19.89
C VAL A 94 -6.23 7.04 19.47
N PHE A 95 -7.29 7.04 20.29
CA PHE A 95 -8.49 7.82 20.02
C PHE A 95 -8.21 9.32 19.98
N LEU A 96 -7.34 9.83 20.87
CA LEU A 96 -6.92 11.23 20.87
C LEU A 96 -6.09 11.58 19.62
N PHE A 97 -5.15 10.69 19.28
CA PHE A 97 -4.29 10.82 18.10
C PHE A 97 -5.01 10.51 16.79
N ARG A 98 -6.27 10.03 16.82
CA ARG A 98 -7.09 9.73 15.64
C ARG A 98 -7.11 10.88 14.65
N LYS A 99 -7.23 12.13 15.11
CA LYS A 99 -7.19 13.31 14.24
C LYS A 99 -5.84 13.48 13.55
N HIS A 100 -4.74 13.21 14.26
CA HIS A 100 -3.39 13.30 13.70
C HIS A 100 -3.09 12.15 12.72
N ILE A 101 -3.54 10.93 13.05
CA ILE A 101 -3.47 9.76 12.18
C ILE A 101 -4.27 9.98 10.90
N ASN A 102 -5.51 10.47 10.99
CA ASN A 102 -6.31 10.80 9.81
C ASN A 102 -5.60 11.85 8.94
N ASN A 103 -5.09 12.93 9.53
CA ASN A 103 -4.37 13.94 8.76
C ASN A 103 -3.07 13.41 8.15
N ALA A 104 -2.33 12.55 8.85
CA ALA A 104 -1.11 11.94 8.33
C ALA A 104 -1.40 10.98 7.17
N ILE A 105 -2.44 10.14 7.31
CA ILE A 105 -2.89 9.23 6.25
C ILE A 105 -3.37 10.03 5.04
N ILE A 106 -4.20 11.05 5.24
CA ILE A 106 -4.68 11.93 4.16
C ILE A 106 -3.50 12.63 3.47
N LYS A 107 -2.52 13.16 4.21
CA LYS A 107 -1.35 13.83 3.64
C LYS A 107 -0.41 12.87 2.90
N SER A 108 -0.28 11.64 3.38
CA SER A 108 0.53 10.59 2.75
C SER A 108 -0.14 10.00 1.50
N LEU A 109 -1.47 9.94 1.46
CA LEU A 109 -2.25 9.55 0.29
C LEU A 109 -2.40 10.69 -0.72
N SER A 110 -2.48 11.94 -0.25
CA SER A 110 -2.60 13.14 -1.08
C SER A 110 -1.35 13.37 -1.93
N LYS A 111 -0.14 13.14 -1.40
CA LYS A 111 1.09 13.33 -2.17
C LYS A 111 1.12 12.57 -3.51
N PRO A 112 0.92 11.25 -3.57
CA PRO A 112 0.92 10.52 -4.84
C PRO A 112 -0.33 10.78 -5.70
N PHE A 113 -1.48 11.12 -5.11
CA PHE A 113 -2.71 11.40 -5.86
C PHE A 113 -2.70 12.78 -6.54
N PHE A 114 -2.24 13.82 -5.84
CA PHE A 114 -2.24 15.19 -6.36
C PHE A 114 -0.96 15.55 -7.14
N SER A 115 0.12 14.77 -7.05
CA SER A 115 1.28 14.93 -7.93
C SER A 115 1.03 14.45 -9.37
N GLN A 116 -0.14 13.85 -9.64
CA GLN A 116 -0.50 13.36 -10.98
C GLN A 116 -1.36 14.36 -11.77
N ASP A 117 -1.86 15.43 -11.14
CA ASP A 117 -2.70 16.47 -11.78
C ASP A 117 -1.92 17.72 -12.22
N GLU A 118 -0.61 17.79 -11.97
CA GLU A 118 0.25 18.91 -12.42
C GLU A 118 1.02 18.57 -13.72
N ASN A 119 0.45 17.71 -14.56
CA ASN A 119 0.91 17.47 -15.94
C ASN A 119 -0.29 17.21 -16.86
N ILE A 120 -1.27 18.12 -16.84
CA ILE A 120 -2.26 18.28 -17.92
C ILE A 120 -1.95 19.58 -18.65
#